data_AF-A0A917E323-F1
#
_entry.id   AF-A0A917E323-F1
#
_cell.length_a   1.000
_cell.length_b   1.000
_cell.length_c   1.000
_cell.angle_alpha   90.00
_cell.angle_beta   90.00
_cell.angle_gamma   90.00
#
_symmetry.space_group_name_H-M   'P 1'
#
loop_
_entity.id
_entity.type
_entity.pdbx_description
1 polymer ?
#
loop_
_entity_poly.entity_id
_entity_poly.type
_entity_poly.pdbx_seq_one_letter_code
_entity_poly.pdbx_strand_id
1 'polypeptide(L)'
;MISPRGRPEPPGKDRTMDRTLAWTVEEVARNSRPSPIQVQFGGWLINASGGPVRRINATTPTEHRSVAPDILIGAAETIYDALGRAAIFKVLSVADEIDAALAARNYRIEAESLVLFAPALPPS
;
A
#
# COMPACT_ATOMS: atom_id res chain seq x y z
N MET A 1 -35.64 25.49 -19.08
CA MET A 1 -36.58 24.37 -18.83
C MET A 1 -35.91 23.42 -17.85
N ILE A 2 -36.42 23.29 -16.63
CA ILE A 2 -35.88 22.43 -15.57
C ILE A 2 -36.78 21.20 -15.46
N SER A 3 -36.19 20.01 -15.36
CA SER A 3 -36.79 18.88 -14.63
C SER A 3 -35.74 18.26 -13.70
N PRO A 4 -36.09 17.93 -12.45
CA PRO A 4 -35.17 17.85 -11.33
C PRO A 4 -35.00 16.40 -10.89
N ARG A 5 -33.87 15.79 -11.25
CA ARG A 5 -33.31 14.70 -10.46
C ARG A 5 -31.82 14.94 -10.39
N GLY A 6 -31.40 15.60 -9.31
CA GLY A 6 -30.02 15.50 -8.89
C GLY A 6 -29.67 14.02 -8.89
N ARG A 7 -28.57 13.67 -9.56
CA ARG A 7 -27.94 12.37 -9.38
C ARG A 7 -27.91 12.14 -7.86
N PRO A 8 -28.49 11.05 -7.32
CA PRO A 8 -28.37 10.79 -5.89
C PRO A 8 -26.88 10.85 -5.59
N GLU A 9 -26.47 11.69 -4.62
CA GLU A 9 -25.13 11.55 -4.09
C GLU A 9 -24.98 10.08 -3.72
N PRO A 10 -23.91 9.41 -4.18
CA PRO A 10 -23.68 8.03 -3.81
C PRO A 10 -23.77 7.97 -2.27
N PRO A 11 -24.49 6.97 -1.72
CA PRO A 11 -24.61 6.85 -0.27
C PRO A 11 -23.22 6.99 0.30
N GLY A 12 -23.05 7.90 1.26
CA GLY A 12 -21.76 8.19 1.87
C GLY A 12 -21.12 6.87 2.25
N LYS A 13 -20.18 6.43 1.41
CA LYS A 13 -19.52 5.13 1.52
C LYS A 13 -18.93 5.15 2.91
N ASP A 14 -19.37 4.25 3.78
CA ASP A 14 -18.85 4.21 5.14
C ASP A 14 -17.33 4.07 5.01
N ARG A 15 -16.62 5.17 5.30
CA ARG A 15 -15.19 5.32 5.07
C ARG A 15 -14.41 4.26 5.86
N THR A 16 -15.04 3.71 6.90
CA THR A 16 -14.55 2.60 7.71
C THR A 16 -14.63 1.28 6.94
N MET A 17 -15.78 0.95 6.33
CA MET A 17 -15.93 -0.24 5.49
C MET A 17 -15.00 -0.21 4.27
N ASP A 18 -14.82 0.95 3.64
CA ASP A 18 -13.88 1.13 2.53
C ASP A 18 -12.42 0.90 2.96
N ARG A 19 -12.06 1.29 4.18
CA ARG A 19 -10.72 1.06 4.76
C ARG A 19 -10.49 -0.42 5.09
N THR A 20 -11.45 -1.08 5.72
CA THR A 20 -11.37 -2.53 6.01
C THR A 20 -11.26 -3.34 4.73
N LEU A 21 -12.04 -2.99 3.70
CA LEU A 21 -11.97 -3.64 2.39
C LEU A 21 -10.62 -3.40 1.70
N ALA A 22 -10.05 -2.20 1.80
CA ALA A 22 -8.72 -1.90 1.28
C ALA A 22 -7.66 -2.80 1.94
N TRP A 23 -7.67 -2.94 3.27
CA TRP A 23 -6.72 -3.84 3.97
C TRP A 23 -6.90 -5.30 3.61
N THR A 24 -8.15 -5.74 3.44
CA THR A 24 -8.44 -7.10 2.98
C THR A 24 -7.83 -7.37 1.60
N VAL A 25 -8.00 -6.43 0.65
CA VAL A 25 -7.38 -6.55 -0.69
C VAL A 25 -5.86 -6.56 -0.60
N GLU A 26 -5.28 -5.71 0.24
CA GLU A 26 -3.83 -5.65 0.41
C GLU A 26 -3.25 -6.93 1.03
N GLU A 27 -3.98 -7.55 1.97
CA GLU A 27 -3.64 -8.85 2.51
C GLU A 27 -3.71 -9.96 1.47
N VAL A 28 -4.79 -10.04 0.71
CA VAL A 28 -4.94 -11.02 -0.38
C VAL A 28 -3.86 -10.82 -1.44
N ALA A 29 -3.59 -9.58 -1.85
CA ALA A 29 -2.58 -9.27 -2.86
C ALA A 29 -1.19 -9.72 -2.41
N ARG A 30 -0.84 -9.48 -1.15
CA ARG A 30 0.40 -9.93 -0.53
C ARG A 30 0.51 -11.46 -0.50
N ASN A 31 -0.53 -12.14 -0.01
CA ASN A 31 -0.51 -13.60 0.13
C ASN A 31 -0.55 -14.34 -1.22
N SER A 32 -1.03 -13.69 -2.29
CA SER A 32 -1.08 -14.29 -3.63
C SER A 32 0.29 -14.55 -4.27
N ARG A 33 1.32 -13.75 -3.95
CA ARG A 33 2.71 -13.95 -4.42
C ARG A 33 3.68 -13.45 -3.36
N PRO A 34 4.08 -14.32 -2.40
CA PRO A 34 5.04 -13.94 -1.38
C PRO A 34 6.42 -13.71 -2.00
N SER A 35 7.21 -12.83 -1.37
CA SER A 35 8.62 -12.64 -1.70
C SER A 35 9.46 -13.74 -1.04
N PRO A 36 10.54 -14.23 -1.70
CA PRO A 36 11.49 -15.16 -1.09
C PRO A 36 12.13 -14.63 0.20
N ILE A 37 12.45 -13.34 0.25
CA ILE A 37 12.87 -12.65 1.48
C ILE A 37 11.75 -11.71 1.91
N GLN A 38 11.35 -11.86 3.17
CA GLN A 38 10.38 -10.99 3.83
C GLN A 38 10.82 -10.74 5.26
N VAL A 39 10.97 -9.47 5.63
CA VAL A 39 11.30 -9.03 6.99
C VAL A 39 10.10 -8.27 7.55
N GLN A 40 9.60 -8.71 8.71
CA GLN A 40 8.62 -7.96 9.49
C GLN A 40 9.32 -6.96 10.39
N PHE A 41 8.97 -5.68 10.26
CA PHE A 41 9.56 -4.62 11.06
C PHE A 41 8.52 -3.55 11.39
N GLY A 42 8.18 -3.40 12.68
CA GLY A 42 7.28 -2.32 13.12
C GLY A 42 5.88 -2.34 12.50
N GLY A 43 5.36 -3.52 12.15
CA GLY A 43 4.09 -3.69 11.44
C GLY A 43 4.16 -3.35 9.94
N TRP A 44 5.36 -3.33 9.37
CA TRP A 44 5.61 -3.27 7.93
C TRP A 44 6.27 -4.54 7.43
N LEU A 45 6.25 -4.74 6.11
CA LEU A 45 6.93 -5.84 5.44
C LEU A 45 7.93 -5.29 4.44
N ILE A 46 9.19 -5.63 4.63
CA ILE A 46 10.28 -5.30 3.71
C ILE A 46 10.50 -6.55 2.84
N ASN A 47 10.20 -6.45 1.55
CA ASN A 47 10.24 -7.57 0.62
C ASN A 47 11.41 -7.45 -0.35
N ALA A 48 12.15 -8.54 -0.55
CA ALA A 48 13.22 -8.64 -1.52
C ALA A 48 13.19 -9.99 -2.25
N SER A 49 12.99 -9.97 -3.56
CA SER A 49 12.99 -11.15 -4.42
C SER A 49 14.18 -11.20 -5.38
N GLY A 50 14.94 -10.10 -5.49
CA GLY A 50 16.06 -9.95 -6.43
C GLY A 50 15.65 -9.72 -7.89
N GLY A 51 14.37 -9.90 -8.23
CA GLY A 51 13.83 -9.71 -9.58
C GLY A 51 13.45 -8.26 -9.89
N PRO A 52 12.97 -7.99 -11.14
CA PRO A 52 12.50 -6.66 -11.53
C PRO A 52 11.07 -6.35 -11.03
N VAL A 53 10.36 -7.33 -10.48
CA VAL A 53 8.95 -7.18 -10.10
C VAL A 53 8.83 -6.36 -8.82
N ARG A 54 8.41 -5.11 -8.96
CA ARG A 54 8.30 -4.13 -7.85
C ARG A 54 7.47 -4.61 -6.67
N ARG A 55 6.33 -5.26 -6.94
CA ARG A 55 5.38 -5.69 -5.91
C ARG A 55 6.00 -6.60 -4.85
N ILE A 56 6.96 -7.44 -5.25
CA ILE A 56 7.68 -8.37 -4.37
C ILE A 56 9.09 -7.86 -4.01
N ASN A 57 9.40 -6.60 -4.35
CA ASN A 57 10.67 -5.92 -4.06
C ASN A 57 10.42 -4.53 -3.43
N ALA A 58 9.33 -4.38 -2.67
CA ALA A 58 8.95 -3.13 -2.03
C ALA A 58 8.62 -3.33 -0.55
N THR A 59 8.88 -2.30 0.24
CA THR A 59 8.37 -2.14 1.59
C THR A 59 6.89 -1.83 1.51
N THR A 60 6.04 -2.66 2.11
CA THR A 60 4.58 -2.53 2.05
C THR A 60 3.99 -2.39 3.45
N PRO A 61 2.98 -1.51 3.65
CA PRO A 61 2.34 -1.36 4.94
C PRO A 61 1.47 -2.58 5.27
N THR A 62 1.23 -2.77 6.57
CA THR A 62 0.15 -3.61 7.06
C THR A 62 -0.82 -2.75 7.88
N GLU A 63 -2.00 -3.30 8.17
CA GLU A 63 -2.97 -2.64 9.04
C GLU A 63 -2.40 -2.36 10.44
N HIS A 64 -1.42 -3.15 10.90
CA HIS A 64 -0.85 -3.12 12.24
C HIS A 64 0.46 -2.34 12.36
N ARG A 65 0.76 -1.45 11.40
CA ARG A 65 1.90 -0.55 11.46
C ARG A 65 1.93 0.28 12.75
N SER A 66 3.09 0.34 13.39
CA SER A 66 3.25 0.98 14.71
C SER A 66 4.56 1.74 14.89
N VAL A 67 5.55 1.52 14.02
CA VAL A 67 6.84 2.21 14.10
C VAL A 67 6.80 3.59 13.46
N ALA A 68 7.62 4.51 13.98
CA ALA A 68 7.78 5.84 13.40
C ALA A 68 8.33 5.77 11.96
N PRO A 69 7.83 6.61 11.02
CA PRO A 69 8.26 6.60 9.62
C PRO A 69 9.78 6.67 9.43
N ASP A 70 10.47 7.53 10.18
CA ASP A 70 11.92 7.69 10.03
C ASP A 70 12.71 6.41 10.38
N ILE A 71 12.26 5.69 11.40
CA ILE A 71 12.88 4.43 11.85
C ILE A 71 12.62 3.34 10.80
N LEU A 72 11.39 3.25 10.28
CA LEU A 72 11.06 2.32 9.19
C LEU A 72 11.92 2.58 7.95
N ILE A 73 11.96 3.82 7.49
CA ILE A 73 12.65 4.18 6.25
C ILE A 73 14.13 3.86 6.37
N GLY A 74 14.77 4.23 7.48
CA GLY A 74 16.19 3.89 7.71
C GLY A 74 16.45 2.39 7.76
N ALA A 75 15.56 1.59 8.36
CA ALA A 75 15.68 0.14 8.38
C ALA A 75 15.54 -0.46 6.97
N ALA A 76 14.57 -0.01 6.19
CA ALA A 76 14.38 -0.44 4.80
C ALA A 76 15.59 -0.04 3.94
N GLU A 77 16.06 1.19 4.02
CA GLU A 77 17.25 1.68 3.30
C GLU A 77 18.47 0.80 3.60
N THR A 78 18.71 0.51 4.88
CA THR A 78 19.82 -0.37 5.31
C THR A 78 19.71 -1.76 4.70
N ILE A 79 18.51 -2.36 4.71
CA ILE A 79 18.30 -3.71 4.17
C ILE A 79 18.46 -3.73 2.65
N TYR A 80 17.90 -2.76 1.93
CA TYR A 80 18.02 -2.70 0.48
C TYR A 80 19.45 -2.38 0.03
N ASP A 81 20.15 -1.49 0.73
CA ASP A 81 21.56 -1.17 0.46
C ASP A 81 22.47 -2.39 0.63
N ALA A 82 22.27 -3.17 1.71
CA ALA A 82 22.99 -4.43 1.92
C ALA A 82 22.75 -5.47 0.81
N LEU A 83 21.65 -5.33 0.05
CA LEU A 83 21.33 -6.16 -1.12
C LEU A 83 21.77 -5.52 -2.45
N GLY A 84 22.42 -4.35 -2.41
CA GLY A 84 22.83 -3.59 -3.61
C GLY A 84 21.65 -3.01 -4.39
N ARG A 85 20.58 -2.60 -3.69
CA ARG A 85 19.32 -2.13 -4.30
C ARG A 85 18.87 -0.82 -3.68
N ALA A 86 18.16 -0.02 -4.48
CA ALA A 86 17.43 1.13 -3.95
C ALA A 86 16.16 0.65 -3.22
N ALA A 87 15.85 1.29 -2.09
CA ALA A 87 14.61 1.03 -1.38
C ALA A 87 13.40 1.51 -2.20
N ILE A 88 12.35 0.70 -2.22
CA ILE A 88 11.07 1.02 -2.85
C ILE A 88 9.99 0.91 -1.78
N PHE A 89 9.08 1.86 -1.74
CA PHE A 89 7.97 1.90 -0.79
C PHE A 89 6.64 1.88 -1.54
N LYS A 90 5.73 1.02 -1.10
CA LYS A 90 4.32 1.09 -1.52
C LYS A 90 3.59 1.98 -0.53
N VAL A 91 3.09 3.11 -1.00
CA VAL A 91 2.22 4.01 -0.24
C VAL A 91 0.77 3.69 -0.61
N LEU A 92 -0.11 3.65 0.40
CA LEU A 92 -1.55 3.50 0.19
C LEU A 92 -2.24 4.79 0.61
N SER A 93 -3.29 5.20 -0.09
CA SER A 93 -4.12 6.36 0.33
C SER A 93 -4.81 6.17 1.69
N VAL A 94 -4.91 4.93 2.19
CA VAL A 94 -5.41 4.59 3.53
C VAL A 94 -4.30 4.50 4.60
N ALA A 95 -3.04 4.70 4.20
CA ALA A 95 -1.84 4.65 5.01
C ALA A 95 -0.72 5.51 4.40
N ASP A 96 -0.93 6.83 4.42
CA ASP A 96 -0.08 7.86 3.84
C ASP A 96 0.91 8.48 4.84
N GLU A 97 0.99 7.94 6.07
CA GLU A 97 1.79 8.53 7.15
C GLU A 97 3.30 8.59 6.88
N ILE A 98 3.81 7.89 5.87
CA ILE A 98 5.22 7.91 5.49
C ILE A 98 5.55 8.95 4.41
N ASP A 99 4.55 9.57 3.76
CA ASP A 99 4.76 10.42 2.58
C ASP A 99 5.66 11.62 2.86
N ALA A 100 5.41 12.33 3.95
CA ALA A 100 6.22 13.48 4.33
C ALA A 100 7.68 13.08 4.62
N ALA A 101 7.87 11.94 5.27
CA ALA A 101 9.19 11.42 5.62
C ALA A 101 9.97 10.92 4.38
N LEU A 102 9.26 10.34 3.40
CA LEU A 102 9.83 9.97 2.10
C LEU A 102 10.19 11.21 1.27
N ALA A 103 9.31 12.21 1.22
CA ALA A 103 9.56 13.46 0.51
C ALA A 103 10.78 14.21 1.07
N ALA A 104 10.93 14.27 2.40
CA ALA A 104 12.10 14.85 3.06
C ALA A 104 13.43 14.16 2.70
N ARG A 105 13.36 12.90 2.23
CA ARG A 105 14.51 12.10 1.76
C ARG A 105 14.66 12.08 0.23
N ASN A 106 13.92 12.95 -0.48
CA ASN A 106 13.93 13.06 -1.95
C ASN A 106 13.38 11.84 -2.71
N TYR A 107 12.59 10.98 -2.05
CA TYR A 107 11.84 9.98 -2.79
C TYR A 107 10.84 10.65 -3.72
N ARG A 108 10.58 10.00 -4.85
CA ARG A 108 9.60 10.44 -5.85
C ARG A 108 8.60 9.34 -6.11
N ILE A 109 7.39 9.76 -6.45
CA ILE A 109 6.37 8.84 -6.96
C ILE A 109 6.86 8.34 -8.31
N GLU A 110 7.09 7.03 -8.39
CA GLU A 110 7.55 6.38 -9.61
C GLU A 110 6.40 5.76 -10.41
N ALA A 111 5.37 5.27 -9.72
CA ALA A 111 4.21 4.65 -10.34
C ALA A 111 2.99 4.80 -9.43
N GLU A 112 1.84 5.10 -10.06
CA GLU A 112 0.55 5.12 -9.38
C GLU A 112 -0.25 3.87 -9.73
N SER A 113 -1.13 3.45 -8.83
CA SER A 113 -2.02 2.31 -9.05
C SER A 113 -3.37 2.58 -8.40
N LEU A 114 -4.44 2.18 -9.08
CA LEU A 114 -5.81 2.32 -8.60
C LEU A 114 -6.42 0.94 -8.33
N VAL A 115 -6.98 0.76 -7.13
CA VAL A 115 -7.75 -0.44 -6.77
C VAL A 115 -9.23 -0.16 -7.03
N LEU A 116 -9.86 -1.03 -7.83
CA LEU A 116 -11.28 -0.95 -8.16
C LEU A 116 -12.04 -2.05 -7.42
N PHE A 117 -13.16 -1.68 -6.81
CA PHE A 117 -14.06 -2.61 -6.14
C PHE A 117 -15.33 -2.78 -6.97
N ALA A 118 -15.79 -4.02 -7.10
CA ALA A 118 -17.07 -4.35 -7.69
C ALA A 118 -17.91 -5.15 -6.67
N PRO A 119 -19.25 -5.00 -6.68
CA PRO A 119 -20.11 -5.91 -5.92
C PRO A 119 -19.88 -7.36 -6.38
N ALA A 120 -20.06 -8.30 -5.46
CA ALA A 120 -19.99 -9.72 -5.81
C ALA A 120 -21.01 -10.03 -6.92
N LEU A 121 -20.61 -10.81 -7.93
CA LEU A 121 -21.58 -11.37 -8.85
C LEU A 121 -22.48 -12.35 -8.08
N PRO A 122 -23.80 -12.38 -8.36
CA PRO A 122 -24.64 -13.44 -7.84
C PRO A 122 -24.12 -14.81 -8.33
N PRO A 123 -24.25 -15.87 -7.52
CA PRO A 123 -23.85 -17.21 -7.94
C PRO A 123 -24.62 -17.60 -9.21
N SER A 124 -23.88 -18.20 -10.15
CA SER A 124 -24.41 -18.78 -11.40
C SER A 124 -25.19 -20.06 -11.16
#